data_AF-A0A967WVC8-F1
#
_entry.id   AF-A0A967WVC8-F1
#
_cell.length_a   1.000
_cell.length_b   1.000
_cell.length_c   1.000
_cell.angle_alpha   90.00
_cell.angle_beta   90.00
_cell.angle_gamma   90.00
#
_symmetry.space_group_name_H-M   'P 1'
#
loop_
_entity.id
_entity.type
_entity.pdbx_description
1 polymer ?
#
loop_
_entity_poly.entity_id
_entity_poly.type
_entity_poly.pdbx_seq_one_letter_code
_entity_poly.pdbx_strand_id
1 'polypeptide(L)'
;MTAYYNENDPFAAAWLRELIRAGHIAPGDVDERDIRDVTPNDVAAYDQCHFFAGIGTWSYALRQAGWADDRPAWTGSCPCQPFSSAGTREGFDDERHLWPAWFWLISQSRPGVVFGEQVSSRDGLAWLDLVQADLENAGYACGALDLCAAGVGAPHLRQRLYFVADAGSTRRQGNGLQQVQRGRDRGREELRLAGSSATGELADSQSRFGGLS
;
A
#
# COMPACT_ATOMS: atom_id res chain seq x y z
N MET A 1 6.79 -0.42 19.45
CA MET A 1 5.40 -0.59 19.02
C MET A 1 5.51 -1.36 17.73
N THR A 2 5.02 -2.60 17.76
CA THR A 2 5.67 -3.73 17.08
C THR A 2 4.98 -4.05 15.76
N ALA A 3 4.13 -5.06 15.67
CA ALA A 3 3.29 -5.36 14.51
C ALA A 3 2.56 -6.64 14.87
N TYR A 4 1.31 -6.76 14.45
CA TYR A 4 0.55 -8.00 14.58
C TYR A 4 0.61 -8.75 13.24
N TYR A 5 1.02 -10.01 13.26
CA TYR A 5 1.02 -10.88 12.09
C TYR A 5 0.07 -12.05 12.33
N ASN A 6 -0.96 -12.18 11.49
CA ASN A 6 -1.83 -13.36 11.48
C ASN A 6 -1.46 -14.27 10.30
N GLU A 7 -1.06 -15.51 10.61
CA GLU A 7 -0.69 -16.54 9.64
C GLU A 7 -0.90 -17.93 10.24
N ASN A 8 -1.86 -18.69 9.72
CA ASN A 8 -2.24 -19.99 10.27
C ASN A 8 -1.45 -21.17 9.69
N ASP A 9 -0.64 -20.96 8.64
CA ASP A 9 0.32 -21.95 8.16
C ASP A 9 1.56 -21.97 9.09
N PRO A 10 1.85 -23.09 9.78
CA PRO A 10 2.93 -23.13 10.76
C PRO A 10 4.31 -22.86 10.16
N PHE A 11 4.53 -23.21 8.88
CA PHE A 11 5.80 -22.97 8.21
C PHE A 11 6.00 -21.48 7.91
N ALA A 12 4.98 -20.81 7.35
CA ALA A 12 5.00 -19.38 7.10
C ALA A 12 5.09 -18.59 8.42
N ALA A 13 4.38 -19.00 9.47
CA ALA A 13 4.48 -18.41 10.79
C ALA A 13 5.89 -18.52 11.38
N ALA A 14 6.52 -19.70 11.28
CA ALA A 14 7.91 -19.87 11.69
C ALA A 14 8.87 -18.98 10.88
N TRP A 15 8.63 -18.86 9.57
CA TRP A 15 9.42 -17.99 8.70
C TRP A 15 9.30 -16.50 9.07
N LEU A 16 8.08 -16.02 9.38
CA LEU A 16 7.85 -14.65 9.86
C LEU A 16 8.67 -14.35 11.12
N ARG A 17 8.71 -15.29 12.08
CA ARG A 17 9.51 -15.14 13.30
C ARG A 17 11.01 -15.02 13.01
N GLU A 18 11.52 -15.77 12.04
CA GLU A 18 12.91 -15.64 11.60
C GLU A 18 13.19 -14.31 10.91
N LEU A 19 12.27 -13.81 10.08
CA LEU A 19 12.39 -12.49 9.45
C LEU A 19 12.37 -11.36 10.48
N ILE A 20 11.50 -11.46 11.50
CA ILE A 20 11.45 -10.54 12.64
C ILE A 20 12.78 -10.57 13.40
N ARG A 21 13.27 -11.77 13.74
CA ARG A 21 14.54 -11.97 14.46
C ARG A 21 15.74 -11.41 13.70
N ALA A 22 15.73 -11.54 12.37
CA ALA A 22 16.77 -10.99 11.49
C ALA A 22 16.59 -9.48 11.20
N GLY A 23 15.49 -8.87 11.64
CA GLY A 23 15.21 -7.45 11.43
C GLY A 23 14.77 -7.10 10.01
N HIS A 24 14.37 -8.08 9.20
CA HIS A 24 13.95 -7.86 7.81
C HIS A 24 12.55 -7.27 7.68
N ILE A 25 11.66 -7.55 8.64
CA ILE A 25 10.31 -6.98 8.73
C ILE A 25 10.08 -6.31 10.09
N ALA A 26 8.97 -5.58 10.25
CA ALA A 26 8.64 -4.87 11.49
C ALA A 26 8.73 -5.84 12.70
N PRO A 27 9.34 -5.42 13.83
CA PRO A 27 9.35 -6.27 15.02
C PRO A 27 7.91 -6.54 15.44
N GLY A 28 7.53 -7.76 15.83
CA GLY A 28 6.10 -8.09 15.98
C GLY A 28 5.83 -9.43 16.63
N ASP A 29 4.55 -9.68 16.82
CA ASP A 29 4.02 -10.93 17.35
C ASP A 29 3.32 -11.70 16.22
N VAL A 30 3.58 -13.01 16.14
CA VAL A 30 3.00 -13.91 15.13
C VAL A 30 1.96 -14.79 15.78
N ASP A 31 0.72 -14.59 15.36
CA ASP A 31 -0.49 -15.30 15.79
C ASP A 31 -0.90 -16.34 14.72
N GLU A 32 -0.94 -17.60 15.15
CA GLU A 32 -1.26 -18.77 14.31
C GLU A 32 -2.75 -19.14 14.34
N ARG A 33 -3.58 -18.41 15.09
CA ARG A 33 -5.02 -18.64 15.10
C ARG A 33 -5.64 -18.36 13.74
N ASP A 34 -6.76 -19.00 13.48
CA ASP A 34 -7.60 -18.62 12.36
C ASP A 34 -8.08 -17.18 12.52
N ILE A 35 -8.18 -16.42 11.43
CA ILE A 35 -8.67 -15.04 11.45
C ILE A 35 -10.05 -14.90 12.11
N ARG A 36 -10.88 -15.96 12.04
CA ARG A 36 -12.21 -16.03 12.67
C ARG A 36 -12.15 -15.99 14.19
N ASP A 37 -11.01 -16.33 14.79
CA ASP A 37 -10.77 -16.32 16.24
C ASP A 37 -10.04 -15.05 16.72
N VAL A 38 -9.71 -14.13 15.81
CA VAL A 38 -9.04 -12.86 16.11
C VAL A 38 -10.07 -11.77 16.41
N THR A 39 -9.91 -11.06 17.52
CA THR A 39 -10.82 -10.02 17.97
C THR A 39 -10.20 -8.62 17.87
N PRO A 40 -11.02 -7.55 17.92
CA PRO A 40 -10.49 -6.18 17.97
C PRO A 40 -9.54 -5.93 19.13
N ASN A 41 -9.75 -6.59 20.27
CA ASN A 41 -8.88 -6.45 21.45
C ASN A 41 -7.50 -7.07 21.22
N ASP A 42 -7.42 -8.14 20.43
CA ASP A 42 -6.14 -8.77 20.10
C ASP A 42 -5.24 -7.84 19.29
N VAL A 43 -5.81 -6.93 18.50
CA VAL A 43 -5.05 -6.09 17.54
C VAL A 43 -4.95 -4.62 17.95
N ALA A 44 -5.68 -4.18 18.98
CA ALA A 44 -5.81 -2.77 19.35
C ALA A 44 -4.48 -2.09 19.77
N ALA A 45 -3.49 -2.86 20.23
CA ALA A 45 -2.23 -2.35 20.74
C ALA A 45 -1.13 -2.17 19.67
N TYR A 46 -1.40 -2.55 18.42
CA TYR A 46 -0.40 -2.58 17.34
C TYR A 46 -0.60 -1.43 16.36
N ASP A 47 0.49 -0.88 15.83
CA ASP A 47 0.43 0.11 14.75
C ASP A 47 0.12 -0.55 13.41
N GLN A 48 0.89 -1.59 13.09
CA GLN A 48 0.71 -2.37 11.87
C GLN A 48 0.05 -3.72 12.17
N CYS A 49 -0.90 -4.12 11.32
CA CYS A 49 -1.56 -5.42 11.37
C CYS A 49 -1.53 -6.06 9.99
N HIS A 50 -0.87 -7.22 9.87
CA HIS A 50 -0.68 -7.97 8.64
C HIS A 50 -1.46 -9.28 8.73
N PHE A 51 -2.51 -9.41 7.93
CA PHE A 51 -3.39 -10.58 7.90
C PHE A 51 -3.11 -11.45 6.69
N PHE A 52 -3.17 -12.77 6.84
CA PHE A 52 -2.73 -13.70 5.80
C PHE A 52 -1.28 -13.36 5.38
N ALA A 53 -0.42 -13.19 6.38
CA ALA A 53 0.86 -12.53 6.23
C ALA A 53 1.84 -13.31 5.34
N GLY A 54 1.65 -14.62 5.19
CA GLY A 54 2.51 -15.51 4.43
C GLY A 54 3.97 -15.34 4.83
N ILE A 55 4.80 -14.98 3.85
CA ILE A 55 6.24 -14.75 4.07
C ILE A 55 6.59 -13.30 4.45
N GLY A 56 5.64 -12.48 4.85
CA GLY A 56 5.89 -11.11 5.35
C GLY A 56 6.06 -10.04 4.28
N THR A 57 5.62 -10.31 3.04
CA THR A 57 5.81 -9.42 1.89
C THR A 57 5.29 -8.01 2.14
N TRP A 58 4.12 -7.86 2.76
CA TRP A 58 3.51 -6.55 3.01
C TRP A 58 4.34 -5.69 3.95
N SER A 59 4.78 -6.24 5.08
CA SER A 59 5.62 -5.52 6.04
C SER A 59 6.95 -5.08 5.40
N TYR A 60 7.57 -5.97 4.64
CA TYR A 60 8.77 -5.63 3.86
C TYR A 60 8.48 -4.52 2.83
N ALA A 61 7.39 -4.63 2.07
CA ALA A 61 7.03 -3.66 1.04
C ALA A 61 6.75 -2.27 1.62
N LEU A 62 6.07 -2.18 2.76
CA LEU A 62 5.84 -0.93 3.48
C LEU A 62 7.17 -0.22 3.82
N ARG A 63 8.14 -0.96 4.37
CA ARG A 63 9.49 -0.42 4.64
C ARG A 63 10.18 0.07 3.39
N GLN A 64 10.15 -0.72 2.32
CA GLN A 64 10.74 -0.31 1.03
C GLN A 64 10.09 0.95 0.44
N ALA A 65 8.80 1.17 0.73
CA ALA A 65 8.07 2.37 0.35
C ALA A 65 8.29 3.56 1.31
N GLY A 66 9.14 3.42 2.34
CA GLY A 66 9.38 4.45 3.35
C GLY A 66 8.22 4.63 4.34
N TRP A 67 7.33 3.64 4.45
CA TRP A 67 6.28 3.61 5.47
C TRP A 67 6.88 3.06 6.76
N ALA A 68 7.04 3.94 7.76
CA ALA A 68 7.69 3.59 9.02
C ALA A 68 6.91 2.51 9.80
N ASP A 69 7.63 1.67 10.55
CA ASP A 69 7.05 0.56 11.33
C ASP A 69 6.01 1.04 12.37
N ASP A 70 6.17 2.26 12.89
CA ASP A 70 5.26 2.90 13.85
C ASP A 70 4.12 3.68 13.17
N ARG A 71 4.06 3.70 11.84
CA ARG A 71 2.97 4.33 11.10
C ARG A 71 1.83 3.33 10.91
N PRO A 72 0.61 3.63 11.38
CA PRO A 72 -0.48 2.66 11.37
C PRO A 72 -0.87 2.21 9.95
N ALA A 73 -0.99 0.89 9.75
CA ALA A 73 -1.45 0.31 8.49
C ALA A 73 -1.98 -1.11 8.69
N TRP A 74 -3.09 -1.42 8.05
CA TRP A 74 -3.58 -2.79 7.95
C TRP A 74 -3.30 -3.32 6.55
N THR A 75 -2.84 -4.55 6.43
CA THR A 75 -2.59 -5.19 5.13
C THR A 75 -3.14 -6.61 5.11
N GLY A 76 -3.60 -7.10 3.96
CA GLY A 76 -3.88 -8.54 3.86
C GLY A 76 -4.00 -9.09 2.44
N SER A 77 -3.65 -10.37 2.31
CA SER A 77 -3.73 -11.14 1.06
C SER A 77 -4.66 -12.34 1.24
N CYS A 78 -5.97 -12.08 1.31
CA CYS A 78 -6.99 -13.10 1.59
C CYS A 78 -6.91 -14.29 0.60
N PRO A 79 -7.06 -15.55 1.04
CA PRO A 79 -7.08 -16.70 0.14
C PRO A 79 -8.21 -16.62 -0.91
N CYS A 80 -7.91 -16.91 -2.17
CA CYS A 80 -8.79 -16.70 -3.33
C CYS A 80 -9.72 -17.89 -3.67
N GLN A 81 -9.76 -18.96 -2.88
CA GLN A 81 -10.45 -20.20 -3.27
C GLN A 81 -11.85 -20.31 -2.65
N PRO A 82 -12.93 -20.58 -3.41
CA PRO A 82 -13.03 -20.88 -4.84
C PRO A 82 -14.05 -19.99 -5.57
N PHE A 83 -13.60 -18.91 -6.18
CA PHE A 83 -14.39 -18.33 -7.26
C PHE A 83 -14.17 -19.07 -8.60
N SER A 84 -13.30 -20.09 -8.63
CA SER A 84 -13.01 -20.88 -9.83
C SER A 84 -14.23 -21.67 -10.33
N SER A 85 -14.58 -21.43 -11.58
CA SER A 85 -15.69 -21.99 -12.38
C SER A 85 -15.63 -23.50 -12.69
N ALA A 86 -15.15 -24.33 -11.76
CA ALA A 86 -15.11 -25.79 -11.87
C ALA A 86 -15.63 -26.46 -10.60
N GLY A 87 -16.88 -26.22 -10.25
CA GLY A 87 -17.53 -26.82 -9.09
C GLY A 87 -18.83 -26.08 -8.76
N THR A 88 -19.77 -26.79 -8.17
CA THR A 88 -21.13 -26.36 -7.80
C THR A 88 -21.20 -24.95 -7.18
N ARG A 89 -22.31 -24.24 -7.47
CA ARG A 89 -22.63 -22.86 -7.04
C ARG A 89 -22.76 -22.72 -5.51
N GLU A 90 -21.64 -22.67 -4.79
CA GLU A 90 -21.59 -22.26 -3.38
C GLU A 90 -20.64 -21.07 -3.16
N GLY A 91 -20.44 -20.24 -4.20
CA GLY A 91 -19.40 -19.19 -4.21
C GLY A 91 -19.37 -18.21 -3.02
N PHE A 92 -20.47 -18.04 -2.28
CA PHE A 92 -20.54 -17.16 -1.09
C PHE A 92 -20.70 -17.90 0.26
N ASP A 93 -21.10 -19.18 0.24
CA ASP A 93 -21.23 -20.03 1.43
C ASP A 93 -19.99 -20.91 1.66
N ASP A 94 -18.93 -20.69 0.88
CA ASP A 94 -17.71 -21.44 1.02
C ASP A 94 -16.98 -21.05 2.31
N GLU A 95 -16.73 -22.03 3.19
CA GLU A 95 -16.00 -21.87 4.45
C GLU A 95 -14.56 -21.32 4.26
N ARG A 96 -14.04 -21.35 3.03
CA ARG A 96 -12.73 -20.78 2.65
C ARG A 96 -12.80 -19.29 2.30
N HIS A 97 -13.99 -18.71 2.23
CA HIS A 97 -14.17 -17.28 2.05
C HIS A 97 -13.89 -16.55 3.36
N LEU A 98 -12.64 -16.13 3.55
CA LEU A 98 -12.18 -15.48 4.79
C LEU A 98 -12.34 -13.95 4.76
N TRP A 99 -12.75 -13.37 3.63
CA TRP A 99 -13.02 -11.94 3.53
C TRP A 99 -14.09 -11.46 4.51
N PRO A 100 -15.25 -12.14 4.70
CA PRO A 100 -16.26 -11.69 5.68
C PRO A 100 -15.72 -11.61 7.11
N ALA A 101 -14.86 -12.55 7.51
CA ALA A 101 -14.22 -12.52 8.84
C ALA A 101 -13.25 -11.35 8.96
N TRP A 102 -12.42 -11.13 7.94
CA TRP A 102 -11.48 -10.01 7.94
C TRP A 102 -12.19 -8.65 7.84
N PHE A 103 -13.22 -8.54 7.00
CA PHE A 103 -14.06 -7.35 6.88
C PHE A 103 -14.81 -7.06 8.18
N TRP A 104 -15.35 -8.08 8.86
CA TRP A 104 -15.91 -7.90 10.20
C TRP A 104 -14.87 -7.26 11.12
N LEU A 105 -13.65 -7.79 11.19
CA LEU A 105 -12.59 -7.24 12.03
C LEU A 105 -12.22 -5.78 11.66
N ILE A 106 -12.13 -5.47 10.36
CA ILE A 106 -11.92 -4.10 9.84
C ILE A 106 -13.07 -3.20 10.28
N SER A 107 -14.32 -3.63 10.14
CA SER A 107 -15.50 -2.83 10.47
C SER A 107 -15.57 -2.48 11.97
N GLN A 108 -15.13 -3.41 12.83
CA GLN A 108 -15.10 -3.21 14.28
C GLN A 108 -13.92 -2.32 14.70
N SER A 109 -12.75 -2.50 14.08
CA SER A 109 -11.51 -1.84 14.50
C SER A 109 -11.28 -0.49 13.82
N ARG A 110 -11.93 -0.26 12.67
CA ARG A 110 -11.89 0.97 11.86
C ARG A 110 -10.46 1.52 11.63
N PRO A 111 -9.53 0.71 11.08
CA PRO A 111 -8.17 1.17 10.77
C PRO A 111 -8.18 2.38 9.84
N GLY A 112 -7.19 3.26 9.96
CA GLY A 112 -7.11 4.46 9.11
C GLY A 112 -6.87 4.16 7.63
N VAL A 113 -6.04 3.15 7.35
CA VAL A 113 -5.70 2.69 6.01
C VAL A 113 -5.64 1.16 5.97
N VAL A 114 -6.21 0.59 4.92
CA VAL A 114 -6.15 -0.84 4.62
C VAL A 114 -5.56 -1.02 3.22
N PHE A 115 -4.57 -1.89 3.09
CA PHE A 115 -4.04 -2.36 1.82
C PHE A 115 -4.42 -3.82 1.60
N GLY A 116 -4.64 -4.21 0.36
CA GLY A 116 -4.79 -5.63 0.06
C GLY A 116 -4.39 -5.97 -1.37
N GLU A 117 -4.21 -7.27 -1.59
CA GLU A 117 -3.81 -7.82 -2.87
C GLU A 117 -4.66 -9.05 -3.22
N GLN A 118 -4.92 -9.21 -4.51
CA GLN A 118 -5.48 -10.41 -5.10
C GLN A 118 -4.90 -10.76 -6.47
N VAL A 119 -5.12 -12.02 -6.84
CA VAL A 119 -4.84 -12.51 -8.20
C VAL A 119 -5.74 -11.79 -9.19
N SER A 120 -5.15 -11.20 -10.24
CA SER A 120 -5.91 -10.63 -11.37
C SER A 120 -6.49 -11.76 -12.22
N SER A 121 -7.70 -12.20 -11.88
CA SER A 121 -8.54 -13.14 -12.62
C SER A 121 -9.96 -12.56 -12.71
N ARG A 122 -10.83 -13.08 -13.60
CA ARG A 122 -12.24 -12.63 -13.67
C ARG A 122 -12.93 -12.76 -12.30
N ASP A 123 -12.59 -13.83 -11.61
CA ASP A 123 -13.06 -14.19 -10.30
C ASP A 123 -12.50 -13.25 -9.22
N GLY A 124 -11.22 -12.87 -9.33
CA GLY A 124 -10.59 -11.87 -8.46
C GLY A 124 -11.13 -10.45 -8.66
N LEU A 125 -11.55 -10.09 -9.88
CA LEU A 125 -12.23 -8.82 -10.14
C LEU A 125 -13.61 -8.77 -9.48
N ALA A 126 -14.41 -9.83 -9.61
CA ALA A 126 -15.72 -9.90 -8.95
C ALA A 126 -15.60 -9.89 -7.41
N TRP A 127 -14.57 -10.54 -6.87
CA TRP A 127 -14.24 -10.45 -5.45
C TRP A 127 -13.86 -9.02 -5.03
N LEU A 128 -13.06 -8.34 -5.86
CA LEU A 128 -12.66 -6.95 -5.60
C LEU A 128 -13.86 -6.00 -5.63
N ASP A 129 -14.83 -6.19 -6.53
CA ASP A 129 -16.07 -5.41 -6.56
C ASP A 129 -16.84 -5.54 -5.24
N LEU A 130 -16.93 -6.76 -4.68
CA LEU A 130 -17.54 -6.99 -3.37
C LEU A 130 -16.76 -6.29 -2.25
N VAL A 131 -15.44 -6.44 -2.24
CA VAL A 131 -14.56 -5.82 -1.24
C VAL A 131 -14.69 -4.30 -1.25
N GLN A 132 -14.70 -3.70 -2.44
CA GLN A 132 -14.90 -2.25 -2.58
C GLN A 132 -16.27 -1.84 -2.05
N ALA A 133 -17.34 -2.54 -2.43
CA ALA A 133 -18.69 -2.24 -1.94
C ALA A 133 -18.78 -2.32 -0.41
N ASP A 134 -18.21 -3.36 0.20
CA ASP A 134 -18.16 -3.54 1.65
C ASP A 134 -17.40 -2.41 2.35
N LEU A 135 -16.20 -2.07 1.85
CA LEU A 135 -15.36 -1.01 2.42
C LEU A 135 -15.97 0.38 2.25
N GLU A 136 -16.57 0.67 1.09
CA GLU A 136 -17.30 1.93 0.85
C GLU A 136 -18.52 2.05 1.77
N ASN A 137 -19.28 0.97 1.96
CA ASN A 137 -20.38 0.93 2.91
C ASN A 137 -19.90 1.13 4.37
N ALA A 138 -18.67 0.73 4.70
CA ALA A 138 -18.03 0.99 5.98
C ALA A 138 -17.46 2.42 6.12
N GLY A 139 -17.49 3.21 5.04
CA GLY A 139 -17.07 4.61 5.01
C GLY A 139 -15.63 4.85 4.54
N TYR A 140 -15.05 3.91 3.79
CA TYR A 140 -13.73 4.07 3.18
C TYR A 140 -13.84 4.60 1.74
N ALA A 141 -12.88 5.44 1.34
CA ALA A 141 -12.60 5.71 -0.06
C ALA A 141 -11.67 4.62 -0.60
N CYS A 142 -12.11 3.90 -1.63
CA CYS A 142 -11.35 2.80 -2.23
C CYS A 142 -10.64 3.24 -3.52
N GLY A 143 -9.44 2.71 -3.73
CA GLY A 143 -8.72 2.80 -5.00
C GLY A 143 -8.06 1.47 -5.30
N ALA A 144 -8.11 1.03 -6.56
CA ALA A 144 -7.46 -0.20 -6.99
C ALA A 144 -6.58 0.04 -8.22
N LEU A 145 -5.51 -0.74 -8.32
CA LEU A 145 -4.57 -0.72 -9.43
C LEU A 145 -4.24 -2.14 -9.84
N ASP A 146 -4.41 -2.46 -11.13
CA ASP A 146 -3.86 -3.69 -11.70
C ASP A 146 -2.40 -3.43 -12.07
N LEU A 147 -1.49 -3.97 -11.26
CA LEU A 147 -0.06 -3.86 -11.49
C LEU A 147 0.46 -5.14 -12.12
N CYS A 148 0.97 -5.02 -13.34
CA CYS A 148 1.76 -6.07 -13.96
C CYS A 148 3.12 -6.14 -13.26
N ALA A 149 3.56 -7.33 -12.83
CA ALA A 149 4.92 -7.55 -12.32
C ALA A 149 6.02 -7.12 -13.32
N ALA A 150 5.72 -7.07 -14.63
CA ALA A 150 6.62 -6.54 -15.66
C ALA A 150 6.83 -5.02 -15.56
N GLY A 151 5.90 -4.27 -14.96
CA GLY A 151 6.01 -2.83 -14.72
C GLY A 151 6.96 -2.44 -13.58
N VAL A 152 7.44 -3.42 -12.81
CA VAL A 152 8.38 -3.24 -11.67
C VAL A 152 9.64 -4.12 -11.81
N GLY A 153 9.95 -4.58 -13.03
CA GLY A 153 11.24 -5.18 -13.37
C GLY A 153 11.39 -6.69 -13.17
N ALA A 154 10.30 -7.43 -12.90
CA ALA A 154 10.37 -8.90 -12.81
C ALA A 154 10.04 -9.55 -14.17
N PRO A 155 10.80 -10.57 -14.64
CA PRO A 155 10.67 -11.13 -16.00
C PRO A 155 9.46 -12.05 -16.22
N HIS A 156 8.37 -11.88 -15.46
CA HIS A 156 7.19 -12.73 -15.53
C HIS A 156 5.90 -11.92 -15.64
N LEU A 157 4.98 -12.36 -16.50
CA LEU A 157 3.64 -11.78 -16.67
C LEU A 157 2.73 -12.28 -15.54
N ARG A 158 2.80 -11.62 -14.39
CA ARG A 158 1.89 -11.87 -13.27
C ARG A 158 1.13 -10.59 -12.97
N GLN A 159 -0.12 -10.53 -13.42
CA GLN A 159 -1.04 -9.43 -13.10
C GLN A 159 -1.54 -9.62 -11.67
N ARG A 160 -1.53 -8.53 -10.90
CA ARG A 160 -1.88 -8.52 -9.49
C ARG A 160 -2.72 -7.28 -9.21
N LEU A 161 -3.91 -7.50 -8.67
CA LEU A 161 -4.80 -6.43 -8.24
C LEU A 161 -4.37 -6.01 -6.85
N TYR A 162 -4.01 -4.75 -6.70
CA TYR A 162 -3.77 -4.14 -5.40
C TYR A 162 -4.88 -3.14 -5.13
N PHE A 163 -5.34 -3.06 -3.88
CA PHE A 163 -6.27 -2.04 -3.46
C PHE A 163 -5.78 -1.32 -2.20
N VAL A 164 -6.23 -0.08 -2.06
CA VAL A 164 -6.13 0.72 -0.85
C VAL A 164 -7.53 1.20 -0.49
N ALA A 165 -7.83 1.20 0.80
CA ALA A 165 -9.01 1.81 1.36
C ALA A 165 -8.59 2.77 2.47
N ASP A 166 -9.00 4.02 2.35
CA ASP A 166 -8.69 5.09 3.28
C ASP A 166 -9.96 5.59 3.97
N ALA A 167 -9.96 5.64 5.30
CA ALA A 167 -11.15 6.04 6.07
C ALA A 167 -11.50 7.53 5.93
N GLY A 168 -10.81 8.29 5.07
CA GLY A 168 -11.15 9.65 4.68
C GLY A 168 -11.11 10.66 5.83
N SER A 169 -10.46 10.33 6.94
CA SER A 169 -10.43 11.23 8.08
C SER A 169 -9.20 12.11 8.03
N THR A 170 -9.48 13.41 7.94
CA THR A 170 -8.81 14.53 8.63
C THR A 170 -8.59 14.22 10.13
N ARG A 171 -7.98 13.09 10.48
CA ARG A 171 -7.46 12.79 11.81
C ARG A 171 -5.98 13.14 11.75
N ARG A 172 -5.71 14.43 11.91
CA ARG A 172 -4.37 15.00 12.02
C ARG A 172 -3.53 14.18 12.98
N GLN A 173 -2.63 13.37 12.45
CA GLN A 173 -1.37 13.04 13.12
C GLN A 173 -0.24 13.71 12.33
N GLY A 174 0.34 14.73 12.95
CA GLY A 174 1.71 15.20 12.75
C GLY A 174 2.11 15.72 11.38
N ASN A 175 1.95 17.03 11.15
CA ASN A 175 2.96 18.00 10.67
C ASN A 175 4.17 17.58 9.78
N GLY A 176 4.11 16.52 8.96
CA GLY A 176 5.25 16.09 8.12
C GLY A 176 5.22 16.60 6.68
N LEU A 177 4.04 16.83 6.11
CA LEU A 177 3.92 17.09 4.65
C LEU A 177 3.83 18.57 4.27
N GLN A 178 3.57 19.49 5.21
CA GLN A 178 3.59 20.93 4.94
C GLN A 178 4.99 21.56 4.91
N GLN A 179 6.02 20.87 5.43
CA GLN A 179 7.39 21.40 5.45
C GLN A 179 8.10 21.21 4.10
N VAL A 180 7.72 20.19 3.32
CA VAL A 180 8.37 19.89 2.02
C VAL A 180 7.95 20.89 0.93
N GLN A 181 6.72 21.42 0.99
CA GLN A 181 6.29 22.47 0.04
C GLN A 181 6.83 23.86 0.39
N ARG A 182 6.93 24.23 1.68
CA ARG A 182 7.53 25.52 2.07
C ARG A 182 9.06 25.60 1.84
N GLY A 183 9.77 24.47 1.86
CA GLY A 183 11.19 24.42 1.53
C GLY A 183 11.49 24.58 0.04
N ARG A 184 10.57 24.12 -0.83
CA ARG A 184 10.75 24.17 -2.30
C ARG A 184 10.56 25.57 -2.88
N ASP A 185 9.69 26.38 -2.28
CA ASP A 185 9.45 27.76 -2.72
C ASP A 185 10.58 28.70 -2.28
N ARG A 186 11.15 28.52 -1.09
CA ARG A 186 12.29 29.36 -0.62
C ARG A 186 13.58 29.11 -1.40
N GLY A 187 13.89 27.87 -1.76
CA GLY A 187 15.09 27.56 -2.56
C GLY A 187 15.01 28.09 -4.01
N ARG A 188 13.80 28.36 -4.51
CA ARG A 188 13.59 28.87 -5.87
C ARG A 188 13.66 30.40 -5.96
N GLU A 189 13.45 31.11 -4.84
CA GLU A 189 13.66 32.56 -4.75
C GLU A 189 15.13 32.93 -4.52
N GLU A 190 15.87 32.19 -3.69
CA GLU A 190 17.31 32.44 -3.47
C GLU A 190 18.16 32.23 -4.72
N LEU A 191 17.84 31.22 -5.56
CA LEU A 191 18.55 31.01 -6.83
C LEU A 191 18.30 32.12 -7.87
N ARG A 192 17.20 32.86 -7.77
CA ARG A 192 16.90 34.00 -8.67
C ARG A 192 17.58 35.29 -8.22
N LEU A 193 17.80 35.46 -6.92
CA LEU A 193 18.45 36.64 -6.35
C LEU A 193 19.99 36.58 -6.42
N ALA A 194 20.57 35.37 -6.46
CA ALA A 194 22.03 35.18 -6.58
C ALA A 194 22.60 35.34 -8.00
N GLY A 195 21.75 35.57 -9.02
CA GLY A 195 22.17 35.65 -10.43
C GLY A 195 22.50 37.05 -10.96
N SER A 196 22.54 38.09 -10.11
CA SER A 196 22.67 39.49 -10.56
C SER A 196 23.94 40.18 -10.03
N SER A 197 25.05 40.04 -10.76
CA SER A 197 26.11 41.07 -10.88
C SER A 197 27.05 40.67 -12.04
N ALA A 198 26.91 41.29 -13.22
CA ALA A 198 27.77 42.36 -13.78
C ALA A 198 29.18 41.83 -14.16
N THR A 199 29.75 41.98 -15.38
CA THR A 199 29.92 43.10 -16.32
C THR A 199 30.60 42.53 -17.60
N GLY A 200 30.24 42.90 -18.84
CA GLY A 200 30.86 43.96 -19.67
C GLY A 200 31.13 43.41 -21.09
N GLU A 201 30.51 43.98 -22.14
CA GLU A 201 31.12 44.87 -23.17
C GLU A 201 31.97 44.12 -24.24
N LEU A 202 31.95 44.32 -25.57
CA LEU A 202 31.61 45.45 -26.47
C LEU A 202 31.50 44.97 -27.95
N ALA A 203 30.70 45.71 -28.72
CA ALA A 203 30.92 46.23 -30.09
C ALA A 203 30.70 45.40 -31.40
N ASP A 204 29.94 46.08 -32.26
CA ASP A 204 29.56 45.96 -33.68
C ASP A 204 30.68 45.76 -34.72
N SER A 205 30.32 45.24 -35.91
CA SER A 205 30.38 46.02 -37.16
C SER A 205 29.78 45.31 -38.39
N GLN A 206 29.31 46.16 -39.31
CA GLN A 206 28.41 45.95 -40.44
C GLN A 206 29.00 45.22 -41.66
N SER A 207 28.14 44.71 -42.55
CA SER A 207 28.17 45.10 -43.98
C SER A 207 26.93 44.64 -44.76
N ARG A 208 26.48 45.54 -45.65
CA ARG A 208 25.38 45.41 -46.62
C ARG A 208 25.80 44.65 -47.89
N PHE A 209 24.80 44.44 -48.76
CA PHE A 209 24.76 44.08 -50.21
C PHE A 209 24.22 42.66 -50.44
N GLY A 210 23.22 42.38 -51.29
CA GLY A 210 22.40 43.18 -52.20
C GLY A 210 21.67 42.26 -53.21
N GLY A 211 20.45 42.62 -53.66
CA GLY A 211 19.78 42.25 -54.93
C GLY A 211 19.50 40.77 -55.26
N LEU A 212 18.49 40.35 -56.03
CA LEU A 212 17.58 40.98 -56.98
C LEU A 212 16.37 40.04 -57.18
N SER A 213 15.23 40.65 -57.55
CA SER A 213 14.11 40.15 -58.37
C SER A 213 13.39 38.85 -58.00
#